data_AF-A0A4Z0WGT0-F1
#
_entry.id   AF-A0A4Z0WGT0-F1
#
_cell.length_a   1.000
_cell.length_b   1.000
_cell.length_c   1.000
_cell.angle_alpha   90.00
_cell.angle_beta   90.00
_cell.angle_gamma   90.00
#
_symmetry.space_group_name_H-M   'P 1'
#
loop_
_entity.id
_entity.type
_entity.pdbx_description
1 polymer ?
#
loop_
_entity_poly.entity_id
_entity_poly.type
_entity_poly.pdbx_seq_one_letter_code
_entity_poly.pdbx_strand_id
1 'polypeptide(L)' 'MTAQIPNTQIVHPIRIKLPMDGIKRIINRMIVRKQKRVLMELPDYLLRDVGLTRYDVAEELNRPFWR' A
#
# COMPACT_ATOMS: atom_id res chain seq x y z
N MET A 1 -21.94 -18.62 -42.68
CA MET A 1 -20.76 -17.75 -42.85
C MET A 1 -20.23 -17.41 -41.46
N THR A 2 -19.30 -18.19 -40.92
CA THR A 2 -18.68 -17.95 -39.61
C THR A 2 -17.24 -17.54 -39.84
N ALA A 3 -16.91 -16.27 -39.59
CA ALA A 3 -15.55 -15.77 -39.72
C ALA A 3 -14.69 -16.31 -38.56
N GLN A 4 -13.68 -17.12 -38.88
CA GLN A 4 -12.68 -17.60 -37.93
C GLN A 4 -11.72 -16.43 -37.62
N ILE A 5 -11.68 -15.96 -36.38
CA ILE A 5 -10.74 -14.92 -35.95
C ILE A 5 -9.35 -15.57 -35.81
N PRO A 6 -8.29 -15.04 -36.43
CA PRO A 6 -6.96 -15.65 -36.34
C PRO A 6 -6.43 -15.55 -34.91
N ASN A 7 -6.10 -16.71 -34.34
CA ASN A 7 -5.48 -16.82 -33.02
C ASN A 7 -4.10 -16.18 -33.05
N THR A 8 -4.03 -14.93 -32.59
CA THR A 8 -2.81 -14.15 -32.54
C THR A 8 -2.03 -14.60 -31.31
N GLN A 9 -1.03 -15.45 -31.53
CA GLN A 9 -0.10 -15.90 -30.50
C GLN A 9 0.61 -14.68 -29.90
N ILE A 10 0.40 -14.40 -28.61
CA ILE A 10 1.11 -13.35 -27.88
C ILE A 10 2.53 -13.85 -27.59
N VAL A 11 3.44 -13.70 -28.55
CA VAL A 11 4.85 -14.13 -28.43
C VAL A 11 5.77 -13.02 -27.95
N HIS A 12 5.54 -12.47 -26.75
CA HIS A 12 6.60 -11.70 -26.07
C HIS A 12 6.44 -11.83 -24.54
N PRO A 13 7.26 -12.64 -23.84
CA PRO A 13 7.34 -12.54 -22.40
C PRO A 13 8.04 -11.22 -22.08
N ILE A 14 7.27 -10.18 -21.75
CA ILE A 14 7.82 -8.91 -21.25
C ILE A 14 8.46 -9.21 -19.89
N ARG A 15 9.74 -9.56 -19.89
CA ARG A 15 10.50 -9.82 -18.68
C ARG A 15 10.95 -8.50 -18.08
N ILE A 16 10.02 -7.81 -17.42
CA ILE A 16 10.37 -6.61 -16.65
C ILE A 16 11.18 -7.07 -15.44
N LYS A 17 12.50 -6.85 -15.48
CA LYS A 17 13.34 -6.94 -14.29
C LYS A 17 13.08 -5.70 -13.42
N LEU A 18 11.94 -5.66 -12.74
CA LEU A 18 11.73 -4.63 -11.74
C LEU A 18 12.68 -4.91 -10.57
N PRO A 19 13.50 -3.93 -10.14
CA PRO A 19 14.28 -4.07 -8.93
C PRO A 19 13.30 -4.19 -7.76
N MET A 20 13.28 -5.37 -7.14
CA MET A 20 12.37 -5.73 -6.05
C MET A 20 12.44 -4.70 -4.91
N ASP A 21 13.59 -4.08 -4.71
CA ASP A 21 13.82 -3.07 -3.68
C ASP A 21 13.00 -1.79 -3.89
N GLY A 22 12.85 -1.36 -5.15
CA GLY A 22 12.05 -0.19 -5.50
C GLY A 22 10.56 -0.43 -5.27
N ILE A 23 10.05 -1.58 -5.72
CA ILE A 23 8.66 -1.99 -5.49
C ILE A 23 8.38 -2.13 -4.00
N LYS A 24 9.27 -2.82 -3.27
CA LYS A 24 9.13 -3.02 -1.82
C LYS A 24 9.05 -1.69 -1.07
N ARG A 25 9.84 -0.69 -1.48
CA ARG A 25 9.78 0.67 -0.94
C ARG A 25 8.43 1.35 -1.22
N ILE A 26 7.90 1.23 -2.44
CA ILE A 26 6.60 1.83 -2.81
C ILE A 26 5.47 1.19 -2.01
N ILE A 27 5.42 -0.15 -1.96
CA ILE A 27 4.43 -0.91 -1.19
C ILE A 27 4.50 -0.53 0.28
N ASN A 28 5.69 -0.48 0.87
CA ASN A 28 5.84 -0.12 2.28
C ASN A 28 5.32 1.31 2.55
N ARG A 29 5.62 2.24 1.65
CA ARG A 29 5.12 3.62 1.73
C ARG A 29 3.59 3.69 1.64
N MET A 30 2.96 2.84 0.82
CA MET A 30 1.50 2.76 0.69
C MET A 30 0.86 2.17 1.95
N ILE A 31 1.45 1.12 2.53
CA ILE A 31 0.97 0.49 3.76
C ILE A 31 1.00 1.48 4.93
N VAL A 32 2.13 2.15 5.14
CA VAL A 32 2.29 3.17 6.19
C VAL A 32 1.28 4.31 6.03
N ARG A 33 1.06 4.78 4.79
CA ARG A 33 0.04 5.81 4.52
C ARG A 33 -1.37 5.36 4.88
N LYS A 34 -1.73 4.11 4.55
CA LYS A 34 -3.04 3.54 4.88
C LYS A 34 -3.23 3.41 6.39
N GLN A 35 -2.22 2.90 7.10
CA GLN A 35 -2.23 2.79 8.57
C GLN A 35 -2.43 4.15 9.24
N LYS A 36 -1.68 5.17 8.80
CA LYS A 36 -1.80 6.54 9.30
C LYS A 36 -3.20 7.13 9.11
N ARG A 37 -3.81 6.91 7.95
CA ARG A 37 -5.20 7.36 7.69
C ARG A 37 -6.19 6.66 8.62
N VAL A 38 -6.06 5.34 8.80
CA VAL A 38 -6.96 4.57 9.67
C VAL A 38 -6.87 5.04 11.13
N LEU A 39 -5.66 5.31 11.63
CA LEU A 39 -5.47 5.84 12.98
C LEU A 39 -6.06 7.25 13.17
N MET A 40 -5.98 8.10 12.15
CA MET A 40 -6.64 9.43 12.16
C MET A 40 -8.16 9.31 12.23
N GLU A 41 -8.74 8.40 11.44
CA GLU A 41 -10.20 8.23 11.31
C GLU A 41 -10.82 7.47 12.49
N LEU A 42 -10.02 6.75 13.29
CA LEU A 42 -10.52 5.97 14.43
C LEU A 42 -11.07 6.88 15.53
N PRO A 43 -12.27 6.63 16.10
CA PRO A 43 -12.79 7.34 17.28
C PRO A 43 -11.96 7.17 18.56
N ASP A 44 -12.04 8.15 19.47
CA ASP A 44 -11.24 8.22 20.71
C ASP A 44 -11.46 7.05 21.67
N TYR A 45 -12.65 6.45 21.66
CA TYR A 45 -12.95 5.29 22.50
C TYR A 45 -12.24 4.03 21.97
N LEU A 46 -12.22 3.82 20.65
CA LEU A 46 -11.49 2.70 20.03
C LEU A 46 -9.97 2.85 20.17
N LEU A 47 -9.47 4.08 20.11
CA LEU A 47 -8.06 4.34 20.41
C LEU A 47 -7.71 3.93 21.84
N ARG A 48 -8.58 4.26 22.80
CA ARG A 48 -8.39 3.86 24.20
C ARG A 48 -8.44 2.34 24.39
N ASP A 49 -9.29 1.63 23.65
CA ASP A 49 -9.37 0.17 23.70
C ASP A 49 -8.07 -0.52 23.27
N VAL A 50 -7.30 0.11 22.37
CA VAL A 50 -5.97 -0.36 21.95
C VAL A 50 -4.81 0.30 22.71
N GLY A 51 -5.12 1.06 23.78
CA GLY A 51 -4.13 1.71 24.63
C GLY A 51 -3.45 2.93 24.01
N LEU A 52 -4.06 3.56 23.01
CA LEU A 52 -3.54 4.75 22.34
C LEU A 52 -4.35 6.00 22.69
N THR A 53 -3.67 7.14 22.70
CA THR A 53 -4.29 8.47 22.79
C THR A 53 -4.22 9.19 21.44
N ARG A 54 -4.99 10.28 21.31
CA ARG A 54 -4.87 11.18 20.15
C ARG A 54 -3.49 11.80 20.02
N TYR A 55 -2.81 12.02 21.15
CA TYR A 55 -1.45 12.51 21.17
C TYR A 55 -0.48 11.49 20.57
N ASP A 56 -0.59 10.21 20.95
CA ASP A 56 0.26 9.14 20.41
C ASP A 56 0.08 8.97 18.89
N VAL A 57 -1.17 9.08 18.41
CA VAL A 57 -1.47 9.08 16.98
C VAL A 57 -0.81 10.27 16.29
N ALA A 58 -0.89 11.48 16.87
CA ALA A 58 -0.24 12.67 16.31
C ALA A 58 1.29 12.54 16.27
N GLU A 59 1.89 11.93 17.28
CA GLU A 59 3.32 11.65 17.31
C GLU A 59 3.73 10.64 16.23
N GLU A 60 2.97 9.55 16.08
CA GLU A 60 3.19 8.52 15.05
C GLU A 60 3.02 9.08 13.63
N LEU A 61 2.10 10.02 13.45
CA LEU A 61 1.94 10.75 12.18
C LEU A 61 3.15 11.60 11.83
N ASN A 62 3.77 12.23 12.82
CA ASN A 62 4.98 13.03 12.68
C ASN A 62 6.25 12.18 12.54
N ARG A 63 6.20 10.89 12.92
CA ARG A 63 7.35 10.00 12.76
C ARG A 63 7.71 9.76 11.28
N PRO A 64 8.99 9.94 10.92
CA PRO A 64 9.46 9.62 9.58
C PRO A 64 9.48 8.10 9.36
N PHE A 65 9.04 7.66 8.18
CA PHE A 65 8.93 6.22 7.84
C PHE A 65 10.27 5.47 7.72
N TRP A 66 11.40 6.17 7.84
CA TRP A 66 12.76 5.63 7.65
C TRP A 66 13.51 5.40 8.97
N ARG A 67 12.81 5.44 10.11
CA ARG A 67 13.35 5.12 11.42
C ARG A 67 12.80 3.81 11.93
#